data_AF-A0A920GAC2-F1
#
_entry.id   AF-A0A920GAC2-F1
#
_cell.length_a   1.000
_cell.length_b   1.000
_cell.length_c   1.000
_cell.angle_alpha   90.00
_cell.angle_beta   90.00
_cell.angle_gamma   90.00
#
_symmetry.space_group_name_H-M   'P 1'
#
loop_
_entity.id
_entity.type
_entity.pdbx_description
1 polymer ?
#
loop_
_entity_poly.entity_id
_entity_poly.type
_entity_poly.pdbx_seq_one_letter_code
_entity_poly.pdbx_strand_id
1 'polypeptide(L)'
;MKSQTKTKLGSLNVSPKGQTVRAFVNEFVKKELDNFLHKNSETAQAIQKRIIQSERERKEIAGIKKLANERAKKAKLHNKKLRDCRIHYNDKRGDEVLKNNSMIFITEGDSASGSITKSRDVQTQAVFSLRGKPFNCFGHTKKIVYENEEFNLLQHATKY
;
A
#
# COMPACT_ATOMS: atom_id res chain seq x y z
N MET A 1 -25.87 11.46 -17.79
CA MET A 1 -25.05 12.50 -18.44
C MET A 1 -23.81 11.86 -19.05
N LYS A 2 -23.61 11.96 -20.38
CA LYS A 2 -22.35 11.55 -21.03
C LYS A 2 -21.28 12.62 -20.74
N SER A 3 -20.08 12.18 -20.37
CA SER A 3 -18.94 13.08 -20.09
C SER A 3 -18.62 13.94 -21.31
N GLN A 4 -18.37 15.22 -21.10
CA GLN A 4 -18.04 16.22 -22.12
C GLN A 4 -16.69 15.95 -22.81
N THR A 5 -15.83 15.15 -22.18
CA THR A 5 -14.61 14.62 -22.80
C THR A 5 -14.86 13.24 -23.40
N LYS A 6 -14.40 12.98 -24.64
CA LYS A 6 -14.48 11.68 -25.35
C LYS A 6 -13.60 10.58 -24.71
N THR A 7 -13.50 10.53 -23.39
CA THR A 7 -12.66 9.59 -22.63
C THR A 7 -13.33 8.23 -22.42
N LYS A 8 -14.64 8.12 -22.63
CA LYS A 8 -15.40 6.88 -22.45
C LYS A 8 -16.33 6.62 -23.64
N LEU A 9 -16.23 5.43 -24.21
CA LEU A 9 -17.12 5.00 -25.29
C LEU A 9 -18.54 4.80 -24.74
N GLY A 10 -19.51 5.51 -25.31
CA GLY A 10 -20.93 5.44 -24.93
C GLY A 10 -21.79 4.56 -25.84
N SER A 11 -21.19 3.91 -26.84
CA SER A 11 -21.88 3.00 -27.76
C SER A 11 -22.02 1.64 -27.12
N LEU A 12 -23.26 1.19 -26.90
CA LEU A 12 -23.55 -0.08 -26.25
C LEU A 12 -23.44 -1.25 -27.23
N ASN A 13 -23.84 -1.05 -28.50
CA ASN A 13 -23.91 -2.08 -29.54
C ASN A 13 -23.06 -1.72 -30.75
N VAL A 14 -22.53 -2.74 -31.45
CA VAL A 14 -21.70 -2.59 -32.65
C VAL A 14 -22.53 -2.24 -33.88
N SER A 15 -23.78 -2.72 -33.94
CA SER A 15 -24.75 -2.40 -34.99
C SER A 15 -26.17 -2.29 -34.42
N PRO A 16 -27.16 -1.76 -35.18
CA PRO A 16 -28.56 -1.78 -34.77
C PRO A 16 -29.03 -3.22 -34.53
N LYS A 17 -29.45 -3.53 -33.29
CA LYS A 17 -29.78 -4.89 -32.79
C LYS A 17 -28.62 -5.90 -32.77
N GLY A 18 -27.38 -5.47 -33.00
CA GLY A 18 -26.19 -6.32 -32.92
C GLY A 18 -25.70 -6.56 -31.49
N GLN A 19 -24.67 -7.39 -31.36
CA GLN A 19 -24.03 -7.67 -30.07
C GLN A 19 -23.44 -6.41 -29.43
N THR A 20 -23.30 -6.45 -28.11
CA THR A 20 -22.67 -5.34 -27.40
C THR A 20 -21.22 -5.16 -27.85
N VAL A 21 -20.73 -3.92 -27.86
CA VAL A 21 -19.32 -3.63 -28.21
C VAL A 21 -18.37 -4.43 -27.31
N ARG A 22 -18.72 -4.58 -26.02
CA ARG A 22 -17.97 -5.40 -25.07
C ARG A 22 -17.93 -6.87 -25.48
N ALA A 23 -19.06 -7.45 -25.88
CA ALA A 23 -19.12 -8.85 -26.30
C ALA A 23 -18.27 -9.08 -27.56
N PHE A 24 -18.39 -8.20 -28.55
CA PHE A 24 -17.57 -8.25 -29.78
C PHE A 24 -16.07 -8.17 -29.51
N VAL A 25 -15.62 -7.18 -28.75
CA VAL A 25 -14.20 -7.05 -28.43
C VAL A 25 -13.68 -8.26 -27.65
N ASN A 26 -14.44 -8.75 -26.68
CA ASN A 26 -14.05 -9.93 -25.91
C ASN A 26 -13.94 -11.19 -26.77
N GLU A 27 -14.89 -11.41 -27.69
CA GLU A 27 -14.89 -12.56 -28.58
C GLU A 27 -13.74 -12.50 -29.58
N PHE A 28 -13.52 -11.33 -30.20
CA PHE A 28 -12.41 -11.07 -31.10
C PHE A 28 -11.06 -11.31 -30.41
N VAL A 29 -10.83 -10.67 -29.26
CA VAL A 29 -9.59 -10.82 -28.50
C VAL A 29 -9.39 -12.27 -28.06
N LYS A 30 -10.45 -12.94 -27.58
CA LYS A 30 -10.37 -14.35 -27.18
C LYS A 30 -9.91 -15.22 -28.35
N LYS A 31 -10.53 -15.08 -29.52
CA LYS A 31 -10.21 -15.90 -30.70
C LYS A 31 -8.78 -15.67 -31.19
N GLU A 32 -8.40 -14.41 -31.39
CA GLU A 32 -7.07 -14.08 -31.92
C GLU A 32 -5.96 -14.40 -30.91
N LEU A 33 -6.19 -14.14 -29.62
CA LEU A 33 -5.23 -14.49 -28.57
C LEU A 33 -5.09 -16.00 -28.43
N ASP A 34 -6.19 -16.77 -28.46
CA ASP A 34 -6.15 -18.22 -28.36
C ASP A 34 -5.38 -18.84 -29.53
N ASN A 35 -5.66 -18.39 -30.76
CA ASN A 35 -4.92 -18.78 -31.95
C ASN A 35 -3.43 -18.44 -31.85
N PHE A 36 -3.09 -17.24 -31.37
CA PHE A 36 -1.71 -16.80 -31.21
C PHE A 36 -0.95 -17.65 -30.19
N LEU A 37 -1.57 -17.94 -29.03
CA LEU A 37 -0.95 -18.72 -27.97
C LEU A 37 -0.76 -20.19 -28.37
N HIS A 38 -1.69 -20.77 -29.13
CA HIS A 38 -1.54 -22.14 -29.67
C HIS A 38 -0.41 -22.24 -30.70
N LYS A 39 -0.23 -21.21 -31.54
CA LYS A 39 0.86 -21.16 -32.52
C LYS A 39 2.23 -20.91 -31.88
N ASN A 40 2.27 -20.22 -30.74
CA ASN A 40 3.50 -19.79 -30.06
C ASN A 40 3.56 -20.40 -28.65
N SER A 41 3.79 -21.71 -28.57
CA SER A 41 3.77 -22.47 -27.31
C SER A 41 4.79 -21.99 -26.27
N GLU A 42 5.98 -21.57 -26.70
CA GLU A 42 7.03 -21.04 -25.82
C GLU A 42 6.57 -19.74 -25.12
N THR A 43 6.03 -18.79 -25.90
CA THR A 43 5.45 -17.54 -25.39
C THR A 43 4.29 -17.83 -24.44
N ALA A 44 3.41 -18.77 -24.79
CA ALA A 44 2.29 -19.17 -23.94
C ALA A 44 2.76 -19.72 -22.58
N GLN A 45 3.78 -20.59 -22.57
CA GLN A 45 4.37 -21.11 -21.34
C GLN A 45 5.03 -20.01 -20.49
N ALA A 46 5.76 -19.07 -21.12
CA ALA A 46 6.38 -17.96 -20.41
C ALA A 46 5.34 -17.04 -19.75
N ILE A 47 4.26 -16.71 -20.47
CA ILE A 47 3.14 -15.93 -19.95
C ILE A 47 2.44 -16.67 -18.81
N GLN A 48 2.15 -17.97 -18.99
CA GLN A 48 1.51 -18.80 -17.97
C GLN A 48 2.33 -18.86 -16.68
N LYS A 49 3.65 -19.10 -16.79
CA LYS A 49 4.57 -19.08 -15.64
C LYS A 49 4.51 -17.75 -14.90
N ARG A 50 4.54 -16.62 -15.62
CA ARG A 50 4.44 -15.27 -15.03
C ARG A 50 3.09 -15.03 -14.34
N ILE A 51 1.99 -15.49 -14.94
CA ILE A 51 0.64 -15.38 -14.36
C ILE A 51 0.55 -16.17 -13.06
N ILE A 52 0.98 -17.44 -13.06
CA ILE A 52 0.95 -18.31 -11.86
C ILE A 52 1.83 -17.73 -10.76
N GLN A 53 3.04 -17.24 -11.11
CA GLN A 53 3.91 -16.57 -10.16
C GLN A 53 3.24 -15.33 -9.55
N SER A 54 2.63 -14.48 -10.37
CA SER A 54 1.93 -13.27 -9.91
C SER A 54 0.71 -13.60 -9.05
N GLU A 55 -0.01 -14.67 -9.37
CA GLU A 55 -1.16 -15.15 -8.59
C GLU A 55 -0.71 -15.65 -7.22
N ARG A 56 0.36 -16.47 -7.18
CA ARG A 56 0.95 -16.98 -5.94
C ARG A 56 1.38 -15.84 -5.04
N GLU A 57 2.13 -14.87 -5.57
CA GLU A 57 2.54 -13.67 -4.84
C GLU A 57 1.34 -12.89 -4.30
N ARG A 58 0.28 -12.72 -5.10
CA ARG A 58 -0.94 -12.02 -4.67
C ARG A 58 -1.66 -12.76 -3.54
N LYS A 59 -1.78 -14.09 -3.62
CA LYS A 59 -2.40 -14.94 -2.58
C LYS A 59 -1.61 -14.89 -1.27
N GLU A 60 -0.28 -14.98 -1.36
CA GLU A 60 0.60 -14.84 -0.19
C GLU A 60 0.40 -13.47 0.48
N ILE A 61 0.40 -12.38 -0.30
CA ILE A 61 0.15 -11.01 0.22
C ILE A 61 -1.23 -10.87 0.87
N ALA A 62 -2.28 -11.48 0.30
CA ALA A 62 -3.62 -11.41 0.88
C ALA A 62 -3.68 -12.00 2.30
N GLY A 63 -3.01 -13.13 2.53
CA GLY A 63 -2.88 -13.72 3.87
C GLY A 63 -2.12 -12.82 4.84
N ILE A 64 -1.01 -12.23 4.38
CA ILE A 64 -0.17 -11.33 5.18
C ILE A 64 -0.92 -10.05 5.54
N LYS A 65 -1.73 -9.50 4.62
CA LYS A 65 -2.50 -8.27 4.85
C LYS A 65 -3.48 -8.40 6.01
N LYS A 66 -4.09 -9.59 6.20
CA LYS A 66 -4.98 -9.85 7.33
C LYS A 66 -4.23 -9.79 8.67
N LEU A 67 -3.11 -10.51 8.76
CA LEU A 67 -2.19 -10.50 9.90
C LEU A 67 -1.63 -9.10 10.19
N ALA A 68 -1.21 -8.36 9.15
CA ALA A 68 -0.73 -7.00 9.26
C ALA A 68 -1.80 -6.05 9.80
N ASN A 69 -3.06 -6.19 9.36
CA ASN A 69 -4.20 -5.42 9.87
C ASN A 69 -4.50 -5.72 11.35
N GLU A 70 -4.45 -6.99 11.76
CA GLU A 70 -4.62 -7.39 13.17
C GLU A 70 -3.52 -6.79 14.05
N ARG A 71 -2.26 -6.85 13.60
CA ARG A 71 -1.12 -6.22 14.30
C ARG A 71 -1.23 -4.70 14.33
N ALA A 72 -1.65 -4.06 13.23
CA ALA A 72 -1.86 -2.62 13.18
C ALA A 72 -2.96 -2.17 14.15
N LYS A 73 -4.03 -2.95 14.32
CA LYS A 73 -5.06 -2.70 15.35
C LYS A 73 -4.49 -2.77 16.77
N LYS A 74 -3.59 -3.74 17.04
CA LYS A 74 -2.92 -3.86 18.35
C LYS A 74 -1.95 -2.71 18.61
N ALA A 75 -1.15 -2.33 17.61
CA ALA A 75 -0.24 -1.18 17.69
C ALA A 75 -0.99 0.15 17.89
N LYS A 76 -2.20 0.26 17.33
CA LYS A 76 -3.09 1.42 17.51
C LYS A 76 -3.51 1.67 18.95
N LEU A 77 -3.62 0.62 19.75
CA LEU A 77 -3.96 0.78 21.16
C LEU A 77 -2.76 1.28 21.97
N HIS A 78 -1.54 0.81 21.65
CA HIS A 78 -0.33 1.19 22.36
C HIS A 78 0.94 0.94 21.52
N ASN A 79 1.57 2.01 21.05
CA ASN A 79 2.86 1.94 20.35
C ASN A 79 4.01 2.22 21.33
N LYS A 80 4.62 1.16 21.86
CA LYS A 80 5.70 1.24 22.87
C LYS A 80 6.95 2.03 22.44
N LYS A 81 7.13 2.26 21.13
CA LYS A 81 8.29 2.96 20.55
C LYS A 81 8.00 4.41 20.18
N LEU A 82 6.74 4.86 20.29
CA LEU A 82 6.32 6.21 19.97
C LEU A 82 6.10 7.01 21.26
N ARG A 83 6.82 8.12 21.38
CA ARG A 83 6.51 9.21 22.31
C ARG A 83 5.72 10.25 21.53
N ASP A 84 4.41 10.15 21.62
CA ASP A 84 3.51 10.93 20.77
C ASP A 84 3.52 12.44 21.10
N CYS A 85 3.05 13.24 20.16
CA CYS A 85 2.72 14.65 20.38
C CYS A 85 1.22 14.81 20.74
N ARG A 86 0.77 16.04 21.03
CA ARG A 86 -0.62 16.29 21.42
C ARG A 86 -1.52 16.64 20.25
N ILE A 87 -0.96 17.28 19.23
CA ILE A 87 -1.66 17.77 18.04
C ILE A 87 -1.13 17.01 16.84
N HIS A 88 -2.04 16.33 16.14
CA HIS A 88 -1.72 15.55 14.96
C HIS A 88 -2.20 16.24 13.69
N TYR A 89 -1.47 16.04 12.60
CA TYR A 89 -1.81 16.58 11.29
C TYR A 89 -3.26 16.23 10.89
N ASN A 90 -3.68 14.99 11.16
CA ASN A 90 -5.02 14.50 10.78
C ASN A 90 -6.14 14.79 11.79
N ASP A 91 -5.90 15.57 12.84
CA ASP A 91 -6.93 15.87 13.82
C ASP A 91 -8.10 16.67 13.20
N LYS A 92 -9.33 16.25 13.53
CA LYS A 92 -10.56 16.86 12.96
C LYS A 92 -10.84 18.27 13.47
N ARG A 93 -10.23 18.65 14.60
CA ARG A 93 -10.42 19.91 15.30
C ARG A 93 -9.07 20.35 15.85
N GLY A 94 -8.80 21.65 15.85
CA GLY A 94 -7.55 22.19 16.36
C GLY A 94 -7.07 23.37 15.51
N ASP A 95 -5.97 23.98 15.93
CA ASP A 95 -5.30 25.03 15.17
C ASP A 95 -4.60 24.43 13.95
N GLU A 96 -5.02 24.83 12.74
CA GLU A 96 -4.45 24.33 11.48
C GLU A 96 -2.96 24.64 11.33
N VAL A 97 -2.47 25.74 11.91
CA VAL A 97 -1.04 26.07 11.86
C VAL A 97 -0.24 25.06 12.67
N LEU A 98 -0.70 24.73 13.87
CA LEU A 98 -0.03 23.74 14.73
C LEU A 98 -0.10 22.33 14.14
N LYS A 99 -1.22 21.96 13.52
CA LYS A 99 -1.37 20.68 12.83
C LYS A 99 -0.40 20.55 11.65
N ASN A 100 -0.29 21.57 10.81
CA ASN A 100 0.65 21.59 9.68
C ASN A 100 2.12 21.60 10.12
N ASN A 101 2.39 22.10 11.33
CA ASN A 101 3.72 22.07 11.94
C ASN A 101 4.00 20.80 12.76
N SER A 102 3.05 19.87 12.83
CA SER A 102 3.30 18.60 13.50
C SER A 102 4.36 17.79 12.75
N MET A 103 5.25 17.15 13.50
CA MET A 103 6.39 16.43 12.95
C MET A 103 6.75 15.23 13.80
N ILE A 104 7.42 14.25 13.19
CA ILE A 104 7.93 13.07 13.89
C ILE A 104 9.44 12.95 13.70
N PHE A 105 10.17 12.82 14.80
CA PHE A 105 11.59 12.51 14.81
C PHE A 105 11.79 11.01 14.89
N ILE A 106 12.44 10.43 13.90
CA ILE A 106 12.84 9.02 13.91
C ILE A 106 14.32 8.97 14.29
N THR A 107 14.64 8.22 15.34
CA THR A 107 15.99 8.18 15.91
C THR A 107 16.50 6.75 15.99
N GLU A 108 17.82 6.60 15.89
CA GLU A 108 18.48 5.32 16.15
C GLU A 108 18.75 5.18 17.65
N GLY A 109 18.09 4.20 18.28
CA GLY A 109 18.27 3.86 19.69
C GLY A 109 17.54 4.76 20.68
N ASP A 110 17.40 4.25 21.90
CA ASP A 110 16.71 4.96 22.98
C ASP A 110 17.55 6.10 23.56
N SER A 111 18.87 6.10 23.36
CA SER A 111 19.79 7.16 23.82
C SER A 111 19.50 8.48 23.10
N ALA A 112 19.47 8.47 21.75
CA ALA A 112 19.13 9.65 20.96
C ALA A 112 17.67 10.11 21.19
N SER A 113 16.74 9.14 21.25
CA SER A 113 15.34 9.40 21.62
C SER A 113 15.20 10.08 22.97
N GLY A 114 15.96 9.66 23.98
CA GLY A 114 15.90 10.22 25.34
C GLY A 114 16.30 11.69 25.38
N SER A 115 17.36 12.06 24.64
CA SER A 115 17.80 13.44 24.51
C SER A 115 16.74 14.31 23.83
N ILE A 116 16.21 13.88 22.68
CA ILE A 116 15.18 14.64 21.93
C ILE A 116 13.87 14.71 22.71
N THR A 117 13.48 13.63 23.42
CA THR A 117 12.25 13.61 24.22
C THR A 117 12.26 14.69 25.30
N LYS A 118 13.43 15.03 25.85
CA LYS A 118 13.57 16.07 26.89
C LYS A 118 13.50 17.50 26.34
N SER A 119 13.90 17.71 25.09
CA SER A 119 14.00 19.06 24.49
C SER A 119 12.88 19.41 23.51
N ARG A 120 12.10 18.43 23.05
CA ARG A 120 11.04 18.62 22.06
C ARG A 120 9.88 19.48 22.58
N ASP A 121 9.19 20.13 21.67
CA ASP A 121 7.84 20.62 21.94
C ASP A 121 6.84 19.47 21.90
N VAL A 122 6.30 19.09 23.06
CA VAL A 122 5.34 18.00 23.21
C VAL A 122 4.02 18.27 22.46
N GLN A 123 3.73 19.53 22.10
CA GLN A 123 2.52 19.87 21.36
C GLN A 123 2.54 19.29 19.95
N THR A 124 3.64 19.47 19.21
CA THR A 124 3.70 19.22 17.76
C THR A 124 4.73 18.18 17.35
N GLN A 125 5.70 17.85 18.20
CA GLN A 125 6.86 17.05 17.78
C GLN A 125 6.82 15.66 18.41
N ALA A 126 6.50 14.60 17.70
CA ALA A 126 6.58 13.22 18.20
C ALA A 126 7.99 12.64 18.05
N VAL A 127 8.33 11.59 18.81
CA VAL A 127 9.62 10.88 18.72
C VAL A 127 9.40 9.38 18.62
N PHE A 128 10.02 8.74 17.64
CA PHE A 128 10.00 7.30 17.44
C PHE A 128 11.40 6.71 17.55
N SER A 129 11.56 5.67 18.37
CA SER A 129 12.86 5.01 18.60
C SER A 129 12.98 3.70 17.80
N LEU A 130 14.01 3.60 16.95
CA LEU A 130 14.43 2.35 16.34
C LEU A 130 15.38 1.60 17.27
N ARG A 131 15.39 0.26 17.27
CA ARG A 131 16.34 -0.52 18.11
C ARG A 131 17.77 -0.54 17.57
N GLY A 132 18.01 0.06 16.41
CA GLY A 132 19.27 0.11 15.70
C GLY A 132 19.02 0.38 14.22
N LYS A 133 19.97 -0.02 13.38
CA LYS A 133 19.83 0.08 11.92
C LYS A 133 18.56 -0.65 11.44
N PRO A 134 17.71 0.00 10.64
CA PRO A 134 16.49 -0.64 10.13
C PRO A 134 16.83 -1.83 9.23
N PHE A 135 15.93 -2.81 9.21
CA PHE A 135 16.05 -4.00 8.36
C PHE A 135 16.19 -3.62 6.88
N ASN A 136 17.13 -4.24 6.16
CA ASN A 136 17.26 -4.01 4.73
C ASN A 136 16.14 -4.74 3.98
N CYS A 137 15.27 -4.00 3.30
CA CYS A 137 14.17 -4.58 2.52
C CYS A 137 14.58 -5.11 1.14
N PHE A 138 15.77 -4.74 0.64
CA PHE A 138 16.21 -5.09 -0.71
C PHE A 138 16.43 -6.60 -0.83
N GLY A 139 15.88 -7.21 -1.88
CA GLY A 139 16.00 -8.66 -2.13
C GLY A 139 15.10 -9.55 -1.27
N HIS A 140 14.36 -8.99 -0.31
CA HIS A 140 13.44 -9.75 0.53
C HIS A 140 12.01 -9.74 -0.01
N THR A 141 11.28 -10.82 0.25
CA THR A 141 9.86 -10.89 -0.11
C THR A 141 9.05 -9.91 0.73
N LYS A 142 7.92 -9.43 0.18
CA LYS A 142 6.99 -8.55 0.89
C LYS A 142 6.55 -9.16 2.23
N LYS A 143 6.43 -10.49 2.30
CA LYS A 143 6.11 -11.22 3.53
C LYS A 143 7.02 -10.86 4.69
N ILE A 144 8.32 -11.01 4.49
CA ILE A 144 9.34 -10.75 5.53
C ILE A 144 9.26 -9.29 5.97
N VAL A 145 9.10 -8.37 5.01
CA VAL A 145 8.99 -6.93 5.30
C VAL A 145 7.73 -6.60 6.11
N TYR A 146 6.57 -7.17 5.77
CA TYR A 146 5.31 -6.93 6.51
C TYR A 146 5.25 -7.65 7.86
N GLU A 147 5.95 -8.76 8.02
CA GLU A 147 6.07 -9.48 9.29
C GLU A 147 7.00 -8.76 10.28
N ASN A 148 7.82 -7.82 9.81
CA ASN A 148 8.69 -7.01 10.65
C ASN A 148 7.89 -6.12 11.60
N GLU A 149 8.09 -6.31 12.90
CA GLU A 149 7.38 -5.57 13.95
C GLU A 149 7.75 -4.08 13.95
N GLU A 150 9.03 -3.73 13.71
CA GLU A 150 9.45 -2.32 13.70
C GLU A 150 8.80 -1.52 12.59
N PHE A 151 8.71 -2.08 11.38
CA PHE A 151 8.00 -1.41 10.28
C PHE A 151 6.50 -1.29 10.53
N ASN A 152 5.90 -2.25 11.22
CA ASN A 152 4.49 -2.14 11.61
C ASN A 152 4.28 -0.98 12.60
N LEU A 153 5.12 -0.89 13.63
CA LEU A 153 5.08 0.17 14.64
C LEU A 153 5.41 1.55 14.02
N LEU A 154 6.34 1.61 13.07
CA LEU A 154 6.67 2.84 12.36
C LEU A 154 5.54 3.28 11.43
N GLN A 155 4.97 2.37 10.64
CA GLN A 155 3.79 2.67 9.82
C GLN A 155 2.62 3.17 10.67
N HIS A 156 2.46 2.62 11.88
CA HIS A 156 1.45 3.10 12.81
C HIS A 156 1.73 4.54 13.26
N ALA A 157 2.99 4.88 13.55
CA ALA A 157 3.38 6.22 13.99
C ALA A 157 3.18 7.30 12.91
N THR A 158 3.25 6.96 11.62
CA THR A 158 3.11 7.93 10.52
C THR A 158 1.69 8.07 9.98
N LYS A 159 0.68 7.47 10.64
CA LYS A 159 -0.72 7.45 10.17
C LYS A 159 -1.60 8.55 10.77
N TYR A 160 -1.05 9.41 11.61
CA TYR A 160 -1.75 10.46 12.35
C TYR A 160 -1.05 11.79 12.09
#